data_AF-A0A530ZEA0-F1
#
_entry.id   AF-A0A530ZEA0-F1
#
_cell.length_a   1.000
_cell.length_b   1.000
_cell.length_c   1.000
_cell.angle_alpha   90.00
_cell.angle_beta   90.00
_cell.angle_gamma   90.00
#
_symmetry.space_group_name_H-M   'P 1'
#
loop_
_entity.id
_entity.type
_entity.pdbx_description
1 polymer ?
#
loop_
_entity_poly.entity_id
_entity_poly.type
_entity_poly.pdbx_seq_one_letter_code
_entity_poly.pdbx_strand_id
1 'polypeptide(L)' 'MRAMARSHDNVTDGTAAGKRAEKAKSQVMAAIGGLVDEGKAEWNHTATGDIELRLLSGEVFVLGEVSVTRVA' A
#
# COMPACT_ATOMS: atom_id res chain seq x y z
N MET A 1 3.29 -0.10 51.90
CA MET A 1 2.51 0.19 50.69
C MET A 1 3.18 -0.51 49.52
N ARG A 2 2.49 -1.42 48.85
CA ARG A 2 3.03 -2.21 47.73
C ARG A 2 2.54 -1.55 46.43
N ALA A 3 3.45 -1.01 45.62
CA ALA A 3 3.13 -0.45 44.32
C ALA A 3 2.77 -1.60 43.38
N MET A 4 1.50 -1.68 42.97
CA MET A 4 1.06 -2.55 41.89
C MET A 4 1.26 -1.78 40.58
N ALA A 5 2.29 -2.16 39.82
CA ALA A 5 2.42 -1.76 38.43
C ALA A 5 1.21 -2.31 37.66
N ARG A 6 0.29 -1.43 37.26
CA ARG A 6 -0.69 -1.78 36.24
C ARG A 6 0.03 -1.80 34.90
N SER A 7 0.38 -2.99 34.45
CA SER A 7 0.61 -3.27 33.04
C SER A 7 -0.65 -2.87 32.29
N HIS A 8 -0.56 -1.89 31.38
CA HIS A 8 -1.62 -1.61 30.44
C HIS A 8 -1.19 -2.23 29.11
N ASP A 9 -1.85 -3.34 28.77
CA ASP A 9 -1.60 -4.11 27.56
C ASP A 9 -1.83 -3.26 26.30
N ASN A 10 -0.74 -2.78 25.69
CA ASN A 10 -0.77 -2.06 24.42
C ASN A 10 -0.82 -3.04 23.22
N VAL A 11 -1.70 -4.04 23.26
CA VAL A 11 -1.76 -5.12 22.25
C VAL A 11 -2.87 -4.89 21.21
N THR A 12 -3.70 -3.85 21.35
CA THR A 12 -4.93 -3.73 20.54
C THR A 12 -4.88 -2.69 19.41
N ASP A 13 -3.88 -1.80 19.36
CA ASP A 13 -3.87 -0.71 18.36
C ASP A 13 -3.23 -1.11 17.00
N GLY A 14 -2.29 -2.05 17.02
CA GLY A 14 -1.58 -2.49 15.80
C GLY A 14 -2.43 -3.29 14.80
N THR A 15 -3.50 -3.95 15.25
CA THR A 15 -4.30 -4.85 14.39
C THR A 15 -5.37 -4.12 13.59
N ALA A 16 -6.01 -3.10 14.16
CA ALA A 16 -7.05 -2.33 13.46
C ALA A 16 -6.44 -1.38 12.41
N ALA A 17 -5.33 -0.71 12.75
CA ALA A 17 -4.60 0.13 11.81
C ALA A 17 -4.04 -0.70 10.64
N GLY A 18 -3.40 -1.85 10.93
CA GLY A 18 -2.90 -2.76 9.90
C GLY A 18 -3.99 -3.29 8.97
N LYS A 19 -5.13 -3.74 9.52
CA LYS A 19 -6.28 -4.18 8.69
C LYS A 19 -6.82 -3.09 7.78
N ARG A 20 -6.84 -1.82 8.23
CA ARG A 20 -7.25 -0.69 7.40
C ARG A 20 -6.24 -0.41 6.29
N ALA A 21 -4.95 -0.49 6.58
CA ALA A 21 -3.89 -0.33 5.59
C ALA A 21 -3.96 -1.41 4.51
N GLU A 22 -4.12 -2.69 4.88
CA GLU A 22 -4.28 -3.79 3.92
C GLU A 22 -5.52 -3.62 3.04
N LYS A 23 -6.65 -3.19 3.63
CA LYS A 23 -7.87 -2.89 2.88
C LYS A 23 -7.66 -1.74 1.89
N ALA A 24 -6.97 -0.68 2.31
CA ALA A 24 -6.65 0.45 1.44
C ALA A 24 -5.73 0.02 0.29
N LYS A 25 -4.69 -0.77 0.58
CA LYS A 25 -3.78 -1.34 -0.42
C LYS A 25 -4.54 -2.19 -1.44
N SER A 26 -5.40 -3.09 -0.97
CA SER A 26 -6.24 -3.91 -1.84
C SER A 26 -7.13 -3.08 -2.77
N GLN A 27 -7.72 -1.98 -2.27
CA GLN A 27 -8.53 -1.07 -3.08
C GLN A 27 -7.70 -0.35 -4.16
N VAL A 28 -6.51 0.12 -3.82
CA VAL A 28 -5.59 0.76 -4.77
C VAL A 28 -5.19 -0.23 -5.87
N MET A 29 -4.80 -1.46 -5.49
CA MET A 29 -4.41 -2.49 -6.45
C MET A 29 -5.56 -2.89 -7.38
N ALA A 30 -6.79 -2.96 -6.86
CA ALA A 30 -7.98 -3.24 -7.68
C ALA A 30 -8.25 -2.12 -8.71
N ALA A 31 -8.12 -0.85 -8.30
CA ALA A 31 -8.27 0.28 -9.21
C ALA A 31 -7.20 0.28 -10.31
N ILE A 32 -5.95 -0.04 -9.96
CA ILE A 32 -4.85 -0.15 -10.92
C ILE A 32 -5.08 -1.31 -11.88
N GLY A 33 -5.52 -2.47 -11.39
CA GLY A 33 -5.90 -3.61 -12.24
C GLY A 33 -6.95 -3.20 -13.27
N GLY A 34 -7.99 -2.46 -12.86
CA GLY A 34 -8.98 -1.91 -13.78
C GLY A 34 -8.39 -0.99 -14.86
N LEU A 35 -7.43 -0.13 -14.51
CA LEU A 35 -6.73 0.70 -15.50
C LEU A 35 -5.93 -0.13 -16.51
N VAL A 36 -5.29 -1.20 -16.06
CA VAL A 36 -4.52 -2.11 -16.92
C VAL A 36 -5.44 -2.92 -17.82
N ASP A 37 -6.52 -3.47 -17.28
CA ASP A 37 -7.53 -4.24 -18.03
C ASP A 37 -8.22 -3.38 -19.10
N GLU A 38 -8.44 -2.08 -18.81
CA GLU A 38 -8.96 -1.10 -19.77
C GLU A 38 -7.92 -0.61 -20.80
N GLY A 39 -6.66 -1.07 -20.71
CA GLY A 39 -5.57 -0.66 -21.61
C GLY A 39 -5.09 0.79 -21.40
N LYS A 40 -5.41 1.39 -20.25
CA LYS A 40 -5.01 2.77 -19.88
C LYS A 40 -3.68 2.82 -19.15
N ALA A 41 -3.18 1.67 -18.71
CA ALA A 41 -1.90 1.55 -18.05
C ALA A 41 -1.24 0.19 -18.34
N GLU A 42 0.06 0.14 -18.14
CA GLU A 42 0.84 -1.09 -18.10
C GLU A 42 1.58 -1.14 -16.76
N TRP A 43 1.75 -2.32 -16.18
CA TRP A 43 2.54 -2.50 -14.97
C TRP A 43 3.66 -3.53 -15.13
N ASN A 44 4.76 -3.33 -14.41
CA ASN A 44 5.88 -4.27 -14.39
C ASN A 44 6.43 -4.39 -12.97
N HIS A 45 6.91 -5.58 -12.63
CA HIS A 45 7.66 -5.77 -11.39
C HIS A 45 9.09 -5.27 -11.59
N THR A 46 9.56 -4.45 -10.66
CA THR A 46 10.95 -4.00 -10.62
C THR A 46 11.84 -5.07 -9.99
N ALA A 47 13.16 -4.92 -10.14
CA ALA A 47 14.13 -5.80 -9.48
C ALA A 47 14.07 -5.72 -7.94
N THR A 48 13.51 -4.64 -7.37
CA THR A 48 13.33 -4.45 -5.92
C THR A 48 12.05 -5.08 -5.40
N GLY A 49 11.17 -5.59 -6.28
CA GLY A 49 9.87 -6.15 -5.92
C GLY A 49 8.75 -5.11 -5.85
N ASP A 50 9.03 -3.85 -6.18
CA ASP A 50 8.02 -2.82 -6.35
C ASP A 50 7.30 -2.99 -7.70
N ILE A 51 6.21 -2.25 -7.88
CA ILE A 51 5.48 -2.22 -9.15
C ILE A 51 5.67 -0.87 -9.80
N GLU A 52 6.24 -0.86 -11.01
CA GLU A 52 6.22 0.31 -11.88
C GLU A 52 4.91 0.31 -12.68
N LEU A 53 4.15 1.40 -12.58
CA LEU A 53 2.93 1.64 -13.31
C LEU A 53 3.17 2.77 -14.32
N ARG A 54 3.00 2.46 -15.60
CA ARG A 54 3.09 3.43 -16.69
C ARG A 54 1.71 3.69 -17.26
N LEU A 55 1.23 4.91 -17.14
CA LEU A 55 -0.03 5.33 -17.72
C LEU A 55 0.14 5.62 -19.21
N LEU A 56 -0.92 5.46 -19.99
CA LEU A 56 -0.96 5.82 -21.41
C LEU A 56 -0.68 7.33 -21.64
N SER A 57 -0.97 8.17 -20.63
CA SER A 57 -0.62 9.60 -20.63
C SER A 57 0.89 9.86 -20.66
N GLY A 58 1.71 8.84 -20.37
CA GLY A 58 3.16 8.94 -20.21
C GLY A 58 3.62 9.16 -18.77
N GLU A 59 2.68 9.36 -17.84
CA GLU A 59 3.01 9.46 -16.41
C GLU A 59 3.45 8.09 -15.87
N VAL A 60 4.48 8.11 -15.01
CA VAL A 60 5.02 6.89 -14.40
C VAL A 60 4.99 7.01 -12.88
N PHE A 61 4.54 5.93 -12.24
CA PHE A 61 4.45 5.81 -10.80
C PHE A 61 5.14 4.53 -10.32
N VAL A 62 5.74 4.59 -9.14
CA VAL A 62 6.26 3.43 -8.42
C VAL A 62 5.37 3.17 -7.22
N LEU A 63 4.82 1.96 -7.16
CA LEU A 63 4.02 1.42 -6.07
C LEU A 63 4.94 0.62 -5.16
N GLY A 64 5.42 1.28 -4.10
CA GLY A 64 6.15 0.63 -3.03
C GLY A 64 5.21 -0.01 -2.01
N GLU A 65 5.79 -0.62 -0.98
CA GLU A 65 5.04 -1.36 0.04
C GLU A 65 3.93 -0.54 0.71
N VAL A 66 4.23 0.74 1.01
CA VAL A 66 3.38 1.66 1.80
C VAL A 66 3.07 2.98 1.10
N SER A 67 3.63 3.23 -0.08
CA SER A 67 3.53 4.54 -0.75
C SER A 67 3.48 4.41 -2.26
N VAL A 68 2.86 5.40 -2.90
CA VAL A 68 2.88 5.59 -4.35
C VAL A 68 3.67 6.85 -4.65
N THR A 69 4.67 6.76 -5.52
CA THR A 69 5.55 7.86 -5.87
C THR A 69 5.52 8.10 -7.37
N ARG A 70 5.25 9.34 -7.79
CA ARG A 70 5.37 9.73 -9.20
C ARG A 70 6.84 9.97 -9.53
N VAL A 71 7.31 9.45 -10.65
CA VAL A 71 8.73 9.54 -11.06
C VAL A 71 8.97 10.39 -12.32
N ALA A 72 7.94 10.62 -13.15
CA ALA A 72 8.01 11.46 -14.35
C ALA A 72 6.69 12.19 -14.61
#